data_AF-A0A845Y8X0-F1
#
_entry.id   AF-A0A845Y8X0-F1
#
_cell.length_a   1.000
_cell.length_b   1.000
_cell.length_c   1.000
_cell.angle_alpha   90.00
_cell.angle_beta   90.00
_cell.angle_gamma   90.00
#
_symmetry.space_group_name_H-M   'P 1'
#
loop_
_entity.id
_entity.type
_entity.pdbx_description
1 polymer ?
#
loop_
_entity_poly.entity_id
_entity_poly.type
_entity_poly.pdbx_seq_one_letter_code
_entity_poly.pdbx_strand_id
1 'polypeptide(L)'
;MKKTKSCCICCYYELDENFCAVAPSYIGKAHICADFELGIELDEEEEPIDLKKFTYEQFSKDYLEKLLSPYGKIEAERTLTTSPVRDIDLWFAPSVSELPKELGLLARLTKTRTLLEPYHYPVTPDEIRASLIKLLEVQGEFSRAAEREKVQRAESDSPWLWILTPTISEETLMGFGAKESIDEETGIYVMPPALLTGLVVIDELPLSNQTLWLRLLGRGRVRHQAILELVALPAHHSLRSASLELLYNLPSHLEALPEKDDEEHLLMELLS
;
A
#
# COMPACT_ATOMS: atom_id res chain seq x y z
N MET A 1 29.96 41.47 31.39
CA MET A 1 30.09 40.00 31.43
C MET A 1 28.77 39.37 31.85
N LYS A 2 27.96 38.93 30.89
CA LYS A 2 26.80 38.06 31.18
C LYS A 2 27.32 36.63 31.19
N LYS A 3 27.10 35.90 32.28
CA LYS A 3 27.44 34.47 32.36
C LYS A 3 26.41 33.67 31.58
N THR A 4 26.79 33.15 30.42
CA THR A 4 26.00 32.19 29.65
C THR A 4 26.11 30.83 30.34
N LYS A 5 24.97 30.21 30.65
CA LYS A 5 24.94 28.83 31.19
C LYS A 5 25.20 27.87 30.04
N SER A 6 26.31 27.14 30.04
CA SER A 6 26.51 26.01 29.14
C SER A 6 25.71 24.80 29.60
N CYS A 7 25.20 24.02 28.65
CA CYS A 7 24.55 22.73 28.92
C CYS A 7 25.62 21.69 29.36
N CYS A 8 25.30 20.80 30.28
CA CYS A 8 26.21 19.77 30.80
C CYS A 8 26.83 18.86 29.72
N ILE A 9 26.20 18.74 28.54
CA ILE A 9 26.72 17.99 27.40
C ILE A 9 27.98 18.63 26.81
N CYS A 10 28.02 19.96 26.72
CA CYS A 10 29.13 20.71 26.13
C CYS A 10 30.38 20.73 27.02
N CYS A 11 30.25 20.38 28.31
CA CYS A 11 31.36 20.40 29.27
C CYS A 11 32.10 19.06 29.38
N TYR A 12 31.58 17.97 28.80
CA TYR A 12 32.15 16.63 28.96
C TYR A 12 33.02 16.16 27.80
N TYR A 13 32.94 16.84 26.64
CA TYR A 13 33.76 16.53 25.49
C TYR A 13 34.48 17.80 25.06
N GLU A 14 35.81 17.79 25.11
CA GLU A 14 36.65 18.74 24.37
C GLU A 14 36.48 18.40 22.87
N LEU A 15 35.40 18.91 22.27
CA LEU A 15 35.11 18.75 20.84
C LEU A 15 35.73 19.92 20.10
N ASP A 16 36.83 19.66 19.39
CA ASP A 16 37.56 20.70 18.66
C ASP A 16 36.93 21.06 17.30
N GLU A 17 35.91 20.36 16.80
CA GLU A 17 35.24 20.74 15.53
C GLU A 17 33.73 20.43 15.53
N ASN A 18 33.00 21.29 14.82
CA ASN A 18 31.54 21.37 14.61
C ASN A 18 30.75 20.08 14.89
N PHE A 19 30.23 19.95 16.11
CA PHE A 19 29.30 18.88 16.47
C PHE A 19 27.90 19.45 16.66
N CYS A 20 26.94 19.05 15.83
CA CYS A 20 25.54 19.31 16.05
C CYS A 20 24.96 18.20 16.95
N ALA A 21 24.89 18.45 18.25
CA ALA A 21 24.21 17.54 19.17
C ALA A 21 22.70 17.83 19.13
N VAL A 22 21.98 17.13 18.24
CA VAL A 22 20.51 17.11 18.29
C VAL A 22 20.09 16.08 19.34
N ALA A 23 19.44 16.51 20.42
CA ALA A 23 18.81 15.58 21.37
C ALA A 23 17.50 15.07 20.73
N PRO A 24 17.39 13.79 20.30
CA PRO A 24 16.26 13.34 19.48
C PRO A 24 14.95 13.21 20.26
N SER A 25 15.01 13.25 21.60
CA SER A 25 13.83 13.13 22.45
C SER A 25 13.98 14.00 23.69
N TYR A 26 13.34 15.16 23.70
CA TYR A 26 13.18 15.99 24.89
C TYR A 26 11.69 16.25 25.14
N ILE A 27 11.24 15.99 26.35
CA ILE A 27 9.88 16.35 26.79
C ILE A 27 9.99 17.70 27.50
N GLY A 28 9.81 18.78 26.73
CA GLY A 28 9.82 20.17 27.21
C GLY A 28 10.22 21.18 26.12
N LYS A 29 10.39 22.47 26.48
CA LYS A 29 10.87 23.51 25.55
C LYS A 29 12.37 23.37 25.31
N ALA A 30 12.76 23.24 24.04
CA ALA A 30 14.16 23.31 23.60
C ALA A 30 14.60 24.77 23.46
N HIS A 31 15.89 25.04 23.70
CA HIS A 31 16.51 26.34 23.47
C HIS A 31 17.63 26.17 22.44
N ILE A 32 17.70 27.09 21.48
CA ILE A 32 18.81 27.17 20.52
C ILE A 32 20.06 27.61 21.29
N CYS A 33 21.17 26.88 21.11
CA CYS A 33 22.47 27.27 21.64
C CYS A 33 22.99 28.44 20.80
N ALA A 34 23.19 29.60 21.43
CA ALA A 34 23.11 30.90 20.75
C ALA A 34 24.33 31.35 19.95
N ASP A 35 25.33 30.51 19.69
CA ASP A 35 26.56 30.95 18.99
C ASP A 35 27.01 29.90 17.94
N PHE A 36 26.10 29.45 17.07
CA PHE A 36 26.46 28.65 15.90
C PHE A 36 26.14 29.42 14.62
N GLU A 37 27.14 30.07 14.05
CA GLU A 37 27.07 30.66 12.71
C GLU A 37 27.49 29.58 11.70
N LEU A 38 26.53 28.98 10.99
CA LEU A 38 26.81 28.17 9.80
C LEU A 38 27.33 29.10 8.72
N GLY A 39 28.64 29.10 8.49
CA GLY A 39 29.29 29.80 7.37
C GLY A 39 29.04 29.11 6.03
N ILE A 40 27.78 28.88 5.68
CA ILE A 40 27.37 28.37 4.38
C ILE A 40 26.44 29.43 3.79
N GLU A 41 26.93 30.20 2.82
CA GLU A 41 26.07 30.97 1.92
C GLU A 41 25.29 29.94 1.09
N LEU A 42 24.02 29.75 1.43
CA LEU A 42 23.07 28.97 0.64
C LEU A 42 22.63 29.83 -0.56
N ASP A 43 23.46 29.88 -1.59
CA ASP A 43 23.03 30.29 -2.92
C ASP A 43 22.28 29.12 -3.56
N GLU A 44 20.96 29.12 -3.40
CA GLU A 44 19.94 28.79 -4.41
C GLU A 44 18.59 28.71 -3.68
N GLU A 45 17.59 29.42 -4.21
CA GLU A 45 16.19 29.13 -3.92
C GLU A 45 15.91 27.71 -4.41
N GLU A 46 16.23 26.70 -3.59
CA GLU A 46 15.66 25.37 -3.76
C GLU A 46 14.15 25.55 -3.65
N GLU A 47 13.44 25.40 -4.78
CA GLU A 47 12.01 25.18 -4.76
C GLU A 47 11.74 24.14 -3.66
N PRO A 48 10.80 24.39 -2.73
CA PRO A 48 10.53 23.44 -1.67
C PRO A 48 10.27 22.09 -2.32
N ILE A 49 11.14 21.11 -2.05
CA ILE A 49 10.91 19.73 -2.47
C ILE A 49 9.48 19.42 -2.01
N ASP A 50 8.57 19.29 -2.98
CA ASP A 50 7.20 18.85 -2.73
C ASP A 50 7.31 17.39 -2.30
N LEU A 51 7.67 17.18 -1.04
CA LEU A 51 7.48 15.97 -0.27
C LEU A 51 5.97 15.76 -0.16
N LYS A 52 5.30 15.54 -1.30
CA LYS A 52 4.07 14.77 -1.33
C LYS A 52 4.41 13.49 -0.61
N LYS A 53 3.98 13.44 0.65
CA LYS A 53 4.15 12.35 1.58
C LYS A 53 3.56 11.11 0.90
N PHE A 54 4.36 10.35 0.17
CA PHE A 54 3.89 9.18 -0.55
C PHE A 54 3.40 8.18 0.50
N THR A 55 2.08 8.03 0.56
CA THR A 55 1.40 7.23 1.58
C THR A 55 1.33 5.78 1.13
N TYR A 56 1.06 4.86 2.06
CA TYR A 56 0.76 3.47 1.69
C TYR A 56 -0.40 3.40 0.69
N GLU A 57 -1.39 4.28 0.85
CA GLU A 57 -2.52 4.38 -0.06
C GLU A 57 -2.04 4.69 -1.49
N GLN A 58 -1.21 5.73 -1.67
CA GLN A 58 -0.64 6.06 -2.98
C GLN A 58 0.21 4.91 -3.54
N PHE A 59 1.07 4.33 -2.71
CA PHE A 59 1.88 3.17 -3.09
C PHE A 59 1.04 2.02 -3.63
N SER A 60 0.05 1.60 -2.86
CA SER A 60 -0.77 0.43 -3.18
C SER A 60 -1.58 0.64 -4.46
N LYS A 61 -2.06 1.87 -4.69
CA LYS A 61 -2.73 2.30 -5.92
C LYS A 61 -1.79 2.22 -7.11
N ASP A 62 -0.66 2.93 -7.07
CA ASP A 62 0.32 2.98 -8.16
C ASP A 62 0.87 1.58 -8.49
N TYR A 63 1.13 0.78 -7.45
CA TYR A 63 1.64 -0.58 -7.56
C TYR A 63 0.66 -1.51 -8.26
N LEU A 64 -0.59 -1.57 -7.80
CA LEU A 64 -1.60 -2.42 -8.41
C LEU A 64 -1.97 -1.93 -9.83
N GLU A 65 -2.02 -0.61 -10.05
CA GLU A 65 -2.25 -0.01 -11.37
C GLU A 65 -1.15 -0.42 -12.36
N LYS A 66 0.12 -0.31 -11.96
CA LYS A 66 1.26 -0.71 -12.81
C LYS A 66 1.20 -2.20 -13.18
N LEU A 67 0.82 -3.07 -12.24
CA LEU A 67 0.71 -4.51 -12.49
C LEU A 67 -0.46 -4.87 -13.41
N LEU A 68 -1.59 -4.16 -13.29
CA LEU A 68 -2.85 -4.55 -13.94
C LEU A 68 -3.15 -3.78 -15.23
N SER A 69 -2.66 -2.55 -15.38
CA SER A 69 -2.89 -1.69 -16.56
C SER A 69 -2.54 -2.33 -17.92
N PRO A 70 -1.57 -3.27 -18.05
CA PRO A 70 -1.35 -3.95 -19.33
C PRO A 70 -2.49 -4.89 -19.75
N TYR A 71 -3.39 -5.27 -18.82
CA TYR A 71 -4.37 -6.37 -19.00
C TYR A 71 -5.82 -5.90 -18.94
N GLY A 72 -6.07 -4.61 -18.76
CA GLY A 72 -7.41 -4.08 -18.62
C GLY A 72 -7.45 -2.59 -18.38
N LYS A 73 -8.67 -2.08 -18.24
CA LYS A 73 -8.89 -0.67 -17.92
C LYS A 73 -8.81 -0.48 -16.41
N ILE A 74 -7.95 0.42 -15.99
CA ILE A 74 -7.91 0.96 -14.63
C ILE A 74 -8.73 2.25 -14.62
N GLU A 75 -9.68 2.36 -13.69
CA GLU A 75 -10.30 3.64 -13.35
C GLU A 75 -9.90 3.94 -11.90
N ALA A 76 -8.67 4.42 -11.70
CA ALA A 76 -8.28 5.04 -10.45
C ALA A 76 -9.21 6.24 -10.23
N GLU A 77 -9.86 6.32 -9.07
CA GLU A 77 -10.73 7.45 -8.70
C GLU A 77 -12.02 7.56 -9.51
N ARG A 78 -12.77 6.47 -9.64
CA ARG A 78 -14.17 6.56 -10.07
C ARG A 78 -14.98 7.30 -9.01
N THR A 79 -15.15 8.62 -9.18
CA THR A 79 -15.94 9.46 -8.26
C THR A 79 -17.36 8.92 -8.20
N LEU A 80 -17.73 8.36 -7.04
CA LEU A 80 -19.07 7.85 -6.82
C LEU A 80 -20.06 9.03 -6.81
N THR A 81 -21.07 8.94 -7.66
CA THR A 81 -22.01 10.05 -7.91
C THR A 81 -22.77 10.52 -6.67
N THR A 82 -22.86 9.68 -5.64
CA THR A 82 -23.56 9.93 -4.37
C THR A 82 -22.67 10.45 -3.25
N SER A 83 -21.34 10.32 -3.34
CA SER A 83 -20.42 10.82 -2.31
C SER A 83 -19.05 11.21 -2.90
N PRO A 84 -18.70 12.51 -2.94
CA PRO A 84 -17.39 12.98 -3.43
C PRO A 84 -16.21 12.66 -2.48
N VAL A 85 -16.44 11.84 -1.45
CA VAL A 85 -15.45 11.48 -0.40
C VAL A 85 -15.15 9.97 -0.41
N ARG A 86 -15.78 9.20 -1.32
CA ARG A 86 -15.60 7.75 -1.39
C ARG A 86 -14.98 7.38 -2.72
N ASP A 87 -13.68 7.60 -2.83
CA ASP A 87 -12.92 7.09 -3.97
C ASP A 87 -12.69 5.59 -3.78
N ILE A 88 -12.92 4.83 -4.85
CA ILE A 88 -12.51 3.43 -4.93
C ILE A 88 -11.00 3.43 -5.07
N ASP A 89 -10.32 2.62 -4.27
CA ASP A 89 -8.86 2.64 -4.30
C ASP A 89 -8.34 2.18 -5.66
N LEU A 90 -8.85 1.05 -6.17
CA LEU A 90 -8.61 0.64 -7.54
C LEU A 90 -9.81 -0.10 -8.13
N TRP A 91 -10.29 0.38 -9.29
CA TRP A 91 -11.22 -0.35 -10.14
C TRP A 91 -10.47 -0.95 -11.33
N PHE A 92 -10.64 -2.25 -11.54
CA PHE A 92 -10.09 -2.96 -12.68
C PHE A 92 -11.18 -3.65 -13.49
N ALA A 93 -11.17 -3.41 -14.81
CA ALA A 93 -11.98 -4.14 -15.77
C ALA A 93 -11.05 -4.85 -16.78
N PRO A 94 -10.91 -6.19 -16.72
CA PRO A 94 -10.03 -6.92 -17.63
C PRO A 94 -10.49 -6.76 -19.09
N SER A 95 -9.52 -6.58 -19.98
CA SER A 95 -9.73 -6.51 -21.45
C SER A 95 -9.28 -7.78 -22.17
N VAL A 96 -8.56 -8.65 -21.45
CA VAL A 96 -8.09 -9.97 -21.93
C VAL A 96 -8.91 -11.09 -21.29
N SER A 97 -9.05 -12.22 -21.99
CA SER A 97 -9.77 -13.38 -21.46
C SER A 97 -9.00 -14.13 -20.38
N GLU A 98 -7.66 -14.06 -20.41
CA GLU A 98 -6.78 -14.69 -19.44
C GLU A 98 -5.65 -13.74 -19.07
N LEU A 99 -5.48 -13.51 -17.77
CA LEU A 99 -4.33 -12.78 -17.24
C LEU A 99 -3.10 -13.70 -17.16
N PRO A 100 -1.87 -13.16 -17.27
CA PRO A 100 -0.66 -13.96 -17.19
C PRO A 100 -0.56 -14.74 -15.88
N LYS A 101 -0.07 -15.97 -15.96
CA LYS A 101 0.09 -16.86 -14.79
C LYS A 101 1.14 -16.33 -13.81
N GLU A 102 2.03 -15.48 -14.30
CA GLU A 102 3.06 -14.77 -13.54
C GLU A 102 2.43 -13.84 -12.49
N LEU A 103 1.21 -13.32 -12.70
CA LEU A 103 0.47 -12.54 -11.70
C LEU A 103 -0.12 -13.41 -10.58
N GLY A 104 -0.12 -14.74 -10.73
CA GLY A 104 -0.57 -15.68 -9.72
C GLY A 104 -1.97 -15.42 -9.19
N LEU A 105 -2.09 -15.32 -7.86
CA LEU A 105 -3.32 -15.05 -7.14
C LEU A 105 -3.94 -13.71 -7.55
N LEU A 106 -3.14 -12.66 -7.81
CA LEU A 106 -3.67 -11.38 -8.28
C LEU A 106 -4.46 -11.56 -9.59
N ALA A 107 -3.96 -12.39 -10.52
CA ALA A 107 -4.70 -12.74 -11.74
C ALA A 107 -5.99 -13.50 -11.45
N ARG A 108 -6.04 -14.36 -10.41
CA ARG A 108 -7.28 -15.07 -10.02
C ARG A 108 -8.35 -14.12 -9.49
N LEU A 109 -7.95 -13.19 -8.61
CA LEU A 109 -8.85 -12.23 -7.97
C LEU A 109 -9.42 -11.19 -8.96
N THR A 110 -8.73 -10.97 -10.09
CA THR A 110 -9.04 -9.93 -11.07
C THR A 110 -9.54 -10.48 -12.42
N LYS A 111 -10.02 -11.73 -12.45
CA LYS A 111 -10.60 -12.36 -13.66
C LYS A 111 -11.86 -11.66 -14.17
N THR A 112 -12.58 -10.98 -13.29
CA THR A 112 -13.78 -10.20 -13.60
C THR A 112 -13.56 -8.73 -13.25
N ARG A 113 -14.57 -7.90 -13.51
CA ARG A 113 -14.55 -6.53 -13.01
C ARG A 113 -14.43 -6.56 -11.49
N THR A 114 -13.45 -5.84 -10.95
CA THR A 114 -13.07 -5.96 -9.55
C THR A 114 -12.73 -4.60 -8.94
N LEU A 115 -13.15 -4.40 -7.68
CA LEU A 115 -12.66 -3.36 -6.79
C LEU A 115 -11.58 -3.98 -5.91
N LEU A 116 -10.41 -3.35 -5.82
CA LEU A 116 -9.37 -3.69 -4.86
C LEU A 116 -9.25 -2.57 -3.83
N GLU A 117 -9.36 -2.91 -2.55
CA GLU A 117 -9.27 -1.97 -1.42
C GLU A 117 -8.15 -2.44 -0.47
N PRO A 118 -6.90 -1.99 -0.71
CA PRO A 118 -5.75 -2.33 0.13
C PRO A 118 -5.70 -1.49 1.41
N TYR A 119 -5.53 -2.14 2.56
CA TYR A 119 -5.38 -1.52 3.86
C TYR A 119 -3.98 -1.72 4.44
N HIS A 120 -3.36 -0.65 4.95
CA HIS A 120 -2.05 -0.74 5.62
C HIS A 120 -2.13 -1.43 7.01
N TYR A 121 -3.29 -1.30 7.66
CA TYR A 121 -3.56 -1.81 8.99
C TYR A 121 -4.69 -2.85 8.94
N PRO A 122 -4.81 -3.71 9.97
CA PRO A 122 -5.94 -4.64 10.05
C PRO A 122 -7.26 -3.91 9.88
N VAL A 123 -8.07 -4.39 8.94
CA VAL A 123 -9.31 -3.72 8.57
C VAL A 123 -10.32 -3.81 9.71
N THR A 124 -10.99 -2.71 9.99
CA THR A 124 -12.05 -2.62 11.00
C THR A 124 -13.43 -2.98 10.40
N PRO A 125 -14.42 -3.37 11.22
CA PRO A 125 -15.77 -3.60 10.74
C PRO A 125 -16.39 -2.39 10.01
N ASP A 126 -16.07 -1.16 10.42
CA ASP A 126 -16.59 0.04 9.77
C ASP A 126 -15.93 0.28 8.41
N GLU A 127 -14.64 -0.01 8.26
CA GLU A 127 -13.94 0.04 6.97
C GLU A 127 -14.47 -1.04 6.02
N ILE A 128 -14.72 -2.27 6.49
CA ILE A 128 -15.37 -3.31 5.67
C ILE A 128 -16.74 -2.83 5.17
N ARG A 129 -17.56 -2.25 6.05
CA ARG A 129 -18.86 -1.68 5.65
C ARG A 129 -18.69 -0.53 4.66
N ALA A 130 -17.67 0.31 4.83
CA ALA A 130 -17.37 1.38 3.89
C ALA A 130 -17.04 0.84 2.50
N SER A 131 -16.18 -0.18 2.38
CA SER A 131 -15.88 -0.81 1.08
C SER A 131 -17.11 -1.50 0.48
N LEU A 132 -17.94 -2.15 1.30
CA LEU A 132 -19.22 -2.72 0.83
C LEU A 132 -20.15 -1.65 0.26
N ILE A 133 -20.22 -0.47 0.88
CA ILE A 133 -21.01 0.66 0.34
C ILE A 133 -20.48 1.05 -1.04
N LYS A 134 -19.15 1.15 -1.22
CA LYS A 134 -18.55 1.44 -2.53
C LYS A 134 -18.97 0.41 -3.59
N LEU A 135 -18.93 -0.89 -3.26
CA LEU A 135 -19.39 -1.96 -4.16
C LEU A 135 -20.87 -1.80 -4.54
N LEU A 136 -21.75 -1.59 -3.56
CA LEU A 136 -23.18 -1.45 -3.79
C LEU A 136 -23.51 -0.21 -4.63
N GLU A 137 -22.78 0.89 -4.44
CA GLU A 137 -22.92 2.10 -5.27
C GLU A 137 -22.56 1.80 -6.73
N VAL A 138 -21.44 1.11 -6.99
CA VAL A 138 -21.03 0.67 -8.33
C VAL A 138 -22.08 -0.27 -8.95
N GLN A 139 -22.54 -1.27 -8.20
CA GLN A 139 -23.56 -2.21 -8.69
C GLN A 139 -24.87 -1.48 -9.05
N GLY A 140 -25.26 -0.49 -8.25
CA GLY A 140 -26.42 0.36 -8.55
C GLY A 140 -26.26 1.15 -9.84
N GLU A 141 -25.06 1.68 -10.12
CA GLU A 141 -24.78 2.37 -11.39
C GLU A 141 -24.85 1.41 -12.59
N PHE A 142 -24.33 0.20 -12.43
CA PHE A 142 -24.37 -0.84 -13.46
C PHE A 142 -25.81 -1.26 -13.78
N SER A 143 -26.63 -1.43 -12.74
CA SER A 143 -28.05 -1.74 -12.88
C SER A 143 -28.79 -0.63 -13.63
N ARG A 144 -28.61 0.63 -13.22
CA ARG A 144 -29.22 1.79 -13.88
C ARG A 144 -28.77 1.95 -15.34
N ALA A 145 -27.51 1.67 -15.65
CA ALA A 145 -27.02 1.70 -17.03
C ALA A 145 -27.68 0.60 -17.89
N ALA A 146 -27.77 -0.62 -17.37
CA ALA A 146 -28.41 -1.75 -18.04
C ALA A 146 -29.91 -1.49 -18.31
N GLU A 147 -30.63 -0.88 -17.35
CA GLU A 147 -32.03 -0.48 -17.52
C GLU A 147 -32.21 0.55 -18.65
N ARG A 148 -31.34 1.58 -18.71
CA ARG A 148 -31.38 2.61 -19.76
C ARG A 148 -31.10 2.01 -21.14
N GLU A 149 -30.15 1.09 -21.23
CA GLU A 149 -29.72 0.45 -22.47
C GLU A 149 -30.60 -0.75 -22.85
N LYS A 150 -31.53 -1.17 -21.97
CA LYS A 150 -32.39 -2.36 -22.12
C LYS A 150 -31.58 -3.65 -22.36
N VAL A 151 -30.40 -3.73 -21.76
CA VAL A 151 -29.52 -4.90 -21.88
C VAL A 151 -29.75 -5.81 -20.68
N GLN A 152 -29.99 -7.10 -20.93
CA GLN A 152 -29.93 -8.11 -19.87
C GLN A 152 -28.47 -8.44 -19.59
N ARG A 153 -28.09 -8.41 -18.32
CA ARG A 153 -26.72 -8.62 -17.88
C ARG A 153 -26.61 -9.91 -17.07
N ALA A 154 -25.59 -10.71 -17.35
CA ALA A 154 -25.34 -11.91 -16.57
C ALA A 154 -24.87 -11.52 -15.17
N GLU A 155 -25.25 -12.29 -14.15
CA GLU A 155 -24.77 -12.08 -12.78
C GLU A 155 -23.23 -12.18 -12.69
N SER A 156 -22.62 -12.97 -13.57
CA SER A 156 -21.16 -13.09 -13.75
C SER A 156 -20.48 -11.80 -14.23
N ASP A 157 -21.23 -10.83 -14.75
CA ASP A 157 -20.69 -9.52 -15.15
C ASP A 157 -20.70 -8.50 -14.01
N SER A 158 -21.23 -8.87 -12.85
CA SER A 158 -21.27 -8.05 -11.64
C SER A 158 -19.86 -7.86 -11.09
N PRO A 159 -19.53 -6.66 -10.60
CA PRO A 159 -18.24 -6.43 -10.00
C PRO A 159 -18.08 -7.21 -8.69
N TRP A 160 -16.86 -7.66 -8.45
CA TRP A 160 -16.44 -8.27 -7.19
C TRP A 160 -15.60 -7.29 -6.36
N LEU A 161 -15.69 -7.36 -5.03
CA LEU A 161 -14.85 -6.58 -4.12
C LEU A 161 -13.82 -7.49 -3.43
N TRP A 162 -12.55 -7.12 -3.49
CA TRP A 162 -11.50 -7.71 -2.66
C TRP A 162 -10.92 -6.66 -1.71
N ILE A 163 -11.06 -6.94 -0.41
CA ILE A 163 -10.40 -6.17 0.66
C ILE A 163 -9.06 -6.85 0.95
N LEU A 164 -7.94 -6.13 0.77
CA LEU A 164 -6.61 -6.65 1.06
C LEU A 164 -6.18 -6.11 2.42
N THR A 165 -5.98 -6.98 3.40
CA THR A 165 -5.69 -6.56 4.78
C THR A 165 -4.49 -7.35 5.32
N PRO A 166 -3.58 -6.72 6.09
CA PRO A 166 -2.40 -7.40 6.60
C PRO A 166 -2.77 -8.58 7.49
N THR A 167 -3.74 -8.40 8.38
CA THR A 167 -4.25 -9.42 9.31
C THR A 167 -5.72 -9.13 9.60
N ILE A 168 -6.47 -10.10 10.14
CA ILE A 168 -7.85 -9.89 10.59
C ILE A 168 -8.17 -10.75 11.81
N SER A 169 -9.11 -10.31 12.66
CA SER A 169 -9.57 -11.11 13.79
C SER A 169 -10.65 -12.11 13.38
N GLU A 170 -10.67 -13.27 14.03
CA GLU A 170 -11.71 -14.29 13.85
C GLU A 170 -13.11 -13.74 14.17
N GLU A 171 -13.24 -12.91 15.21
CA GLU A 171 -14.49 -12.21 15.55
C GLU A 171 -15.02 -11.37 14.38
N THR A 172 -14.13 -10.64 13.69
CA THR A 172 -14.53 -9.83 12.53
C THR A 172 -14.96 -10.72 11.37
N LEU A 173 -14.19 -11.78 11.06
CA LEU A 173 -14.57 -12.75 10.02
C LEU A 173 -15.96 -13.37 10.30
N MET A 174 -16.19 -13.84 11.53
CA MET A 174 -17.49 -14.38 11.96
C MET A 174 -18.60 -13.34 11.85
N GLY A 175 -18.33 -12.09 12.25
CA GLY A 175 -19.29 -10.99 12.20
C GLY A 175 -19.80 -10.67 10.79
N PHE A 176 -18.98 -10.88 9.76
CA PHE A 176 -19.38 -10.74 8.35
C PHE A 176 -19.76 -12.06 7.68
N GLY A 177 -19.72 -13.18 8.41
CA GLY A 177 -19.94 -14.51 7.86
C GLY A 177 -18.91 -14.91 6.80
N ALA A 178 -17.73 -14.30 6.81
CA ALA A 178 -16.64 -14.60 5.91
C ALA A 178 -16.01 -15.95 6.29
N LYS A 179 -15.89 -16.85 5.31
CA LYS A 179 -15.34 -18.19 5.52
C LYS A 179 -14.13 -18.38 4.63
N GLU A 180 -13.14 -19.10 5.12
CA GLU A 180 -12.00 -19.49 4.31
C GLU A 180 -12.50 -20.25 3.07
N SER A 181 -12.00 -19.83 1.91
CA SER A 181 -12.42 -20.39 0.64
C SER A 181 -11.80 -21.77 0.44
N ILE A 182 -12.64 -22.77 0.20
CA ILE A 182 -12.21 -24.16 -0.06
C ILE A 182 -11.50 -24.28 -1.41
N ASP A 183 -11.85 -23.40 -2.37
CA ASP A 183 -11.35 -23.44 -3.74
C ASP A 183 -10.11 -22.53 -3.96
N GLU A 184 -9.80 -21.69 -2.97
CA GLU A 184 -8.67 -20.76 -3.03
C GLU A 184 -7.53 -21.17 -2.10
N GLU A 185 -6.45 -20.39 -2.10
CA GLU A 185 -5.31 -20.59 -1.22
C GLU A 185 -5.62 -20.13 0.22
N THR A 186 -4.85 -20.63 1.20
CA THR A 186 -4.89 -20.15 2.59
C THR A 186 -4.78 -18.62 2.64
N GLY A 187 -5.54 -17.99 3.54
CA GLY A 187 -5.61 -16.54 3.67
C GLY A 187 -6.67 -15.87 2.77
N ILE A 188 -7.46 -16.64 2.02
CA ILE A 188 -8.59 -16.13 1.25
C ILE A 188 -9.91 -16.45 1.94
N TYR A 189 -10.65 -15.41 2.30
CA TYR A 189 -11.96 -15.53 2.93
C TYR A 189 -13.04 -14.92 2.04
N VAL A 190 -14.19 -15.58 1.93
CA VAL A 190 -15.29 -15.13 1.09
C VAL A 190 -16.54 -14.95 1.94
N MET A 191 -17.19 -13.79 1.79
CA MET A 191 -18.47 -13.48 2.44
C MET A 191 -19.62 -14.28 1.79
N PRO A 192 -20.84 -14.28 2.36
CA PRO A 192 -21.99 -14.87 1.71
C PRO A 192 -22.12 -14.45 0.23
N PRO A 193 -22.34 -15.38 -0.73
CA PRO A 193 -22.16 -15.11 -2.16
C PRO A 193 -22.90 -13.91 -2.72
N ALA A 194 -24.07 -13.58 -2.16
CA ALA A 194 -24.87 -12.42 -2.58
C ALA A 194 -24.17 -11.06 -2.36
N LEU A 195 -23.11 -11.01 -1.54
CA LEU A 195 -22.32 -9.80 -1.29
C LEU A 195 -21.17 -9.62 -2.28
N LEU A 196 -20.83 -10.65 -3.07
CA LEU A 196 -19.76 -10.60 -4.08
C LEU A 196 -18.46 -9.97 -3.54
N THR A 197 -18.08 -10.34 -2.33
CA THR A 197 -16.99 -9.74 -1.57
C THR A 197 -16.12 -10.82 -0.96
N GLY A 198 -14.80 -10.63 -1.03
CA GLY A 198 -13.85 -11.44 -0.29
C GLY A 198 -12.75 -10.60 0.37
N LEU A 199 -12.04 -11.24 1.30
CA LEU A 199 -10.92 -10.69 2.04
C LEU A 199 -9.68 -11.51 1.74
N VAL A 200 -8.58 -10.81 1.51
CA VAL A 200 -7.24 -11.39 1.39
C VAL A 200 -6.48 -11.00 2.65
N VAL A 201 -6.17 -11.99 3.47
CA VAL A 201 -5.41 -11.83 4.72
C VAL A 201 -3.94 -12.09 4.39
N ILE A 202 -3.19 -11.02 4.20
CA ILE A 202 -1.87 -11.06 3.55
C ILE A 202 -0.85 -11.87 4.35
N ASP A 203 -0.89 -11.82 5.69
CA ASP A 203 0.05 -12.56 6.53
C ASP A 203 -0.22 -14.08 6.61
N GLU A 204 -1.39 -14.53 6.16
CA GLU A 204 -1.75 -15.94 6.03
C GLU A 204 -1.40 -16.52 4.65
N LEU A 205 -1.06 -15.66 3.68
CA LEU A 205 -0.75 -16.11 2.32
C LEU A 205 0.52 -16.99 2.29
N PRO A 206 0.50 -18.15 1.60
CA PRO A 206 1.64 -19.04 1.53
C PRO A 206 2.85 -18.36 0.87
N LEU A 207 4.06 -18.69 1.32
CA LEU A 207 5.30 -18.21 0.71
C LEU A 207 5.51 -18.92 -0.65
N SER A 208 5.01 -18.29 -1.72
CA SER A 208 5.17 -18.77 -3.09
C SER A 208 5.14 -17.63 -4.10
N ASN A 209 5.62 -17.92 -5.31
CA ASN A 209 5.51 -16.99 -6.44
C ASN A 209 4.06 -16.65 -6.80
N GLN A 210 3.08 -17.51 -6.44
CA GLN A 210 1.67 -17.26 -6.75
C GLN A 210 1.09 -16.12 -5.90
N THR A 211 1.61 -15.89 -4.69
CA THR A 211 1.10 -14.87 -3.77
C THR A 211 2.00 -13.65 -3.65
N LEU A 212 3.17 -13.69 -4.29
CA LEU A 212 4.25 -12.71 -4.17
C LEU A 212 3.75 -11.26 -4.30
N TRP A 213 2.98 -10.98 -5.35
CA TRP A 213 2.53 -9.61 -5.64
C TRP A 213 1.61 -9.04 -4.56
N LEU A 214 0.82 -9.89 -3.90
CA LEU A 214 -0.05 -9.48 -2.80
C LEU A 214 0.74 -9.36 -1.49
N ARG A 215 1.75 -10.21 -1.25
CA ARG A 215 2.62 -10.11 -0.07
C ARG A 215 3.51 -8.87 -0.07
N LEU A 216 3.84 -8.33 -1.25
CA LEU A 216 4.51 -7.03 -1.39
C LEU A 216 3.67 -5.84 -0.87
N LEU A 217 2.34 -5.98 -0.84
CA LEU A 217 1.44 -5.01 -0.19
C LEU A 217 1.36 -5.20 1.34
N GLY A 218 2.00 -6.23 1.88
CA GLY A 218 2.02 -6.53 3.30
C GLY A 218 2.92 -5.59 4.10
N ARG A 219 3.31 -6.03 5.29
CA ARG A 219 4.14 -5.25 6.23
C ARG A 219 5.12 -6.12 7.00
N GLY A 220 6.19 -5.48 7.52
CA GLY A 220 7.23 -6.15 8.29
C GLY A 220 7.78 -7.38 7.58
N ARG A 221 7.97 -8.49 8.32
CA ARG A 221 8.57 -9.73 7.80
C ARG A 221 7.91 -10.29 6.54
N VAL A 222 6.60 -10.15 6.37
CA VAL A 222 5.89 -10.67 5.19
C VAL A 222 6.35 -9.94 3.93
N ARG A 223 6.45 -8.61 4.01
CA ARG A 223 6.90 -7.78 2.89
C ARG A 223 8.40 -7.89 2.69
N HIS A 224 9.19 -7.91 3.77
CA HIS A 224 10.63 -8.14 3.71
C HIS A 224 10.97 -9.41 2.91
N GLN A 225 10.31 -10.52 3.27
CA GLN A 225 10.49 -11.79 2.58
C GLN A 225 10.04 -11.73 1.12
N ALA A 226 8.94 -11.03 0.83
CA ALA A 226 8.47 -10.83 -0.53
C ALA A 226 9.44 -9.96 -1.37
N ILE A 227 10.10 -8.97 -0.77
CA ILE A 227 11.16 -8.19 -1.43
C ILE A 227 12.33 -9.10 -1.77
N LEU A 228 12.81 -9.93 -0.83
CA LEU A 228 13.89 -10.90 -1.10
C LEU A 228 13.53 -11.85 -2.25
N GLU A 229 12.29 -12.33 -2.30
CA GLU A 229 11.79 -13.16 -3.41
C GLU A 229 11.74 -12.41 -4.75
N LEU A 230 11.26 -11.15 -4.74
CA LEU A 230 11.23 -10.28 -5.92
C LEU A 230 12.64 -10.05 -6.48
N VAL A 231 13.62 -9.84 -5.59
CA VAL A 231 15.03 -9.66 -5.97
C VAL A 231 15.59 -10.94 -6.57
N ALA A 232 15.23 -12.10 -6.02
CA ALA A 232 15.65 -13.41 -6.52
C ALA A 232 14.98 -13.81 -7.85
N LEU A 233 13.93 -13.11 -8.31
CA LEU A 233 13.33 -13.38 -9.62
C LEU A 233 14.34 -13.15 -10.76
N PRO A 234 14.21 -13.90 -11.87
CA PRO A 234 15.07 -13.71 -13.04
C PRO A 234 15.02 -12.27 -13.54
N ALA A 235 16.16 -11.72 -13.99
CA ALA A 235 16.25 -10.34 -14.44
C ALA A 235 15.31 -9.99 -15.61
N HIS A 236 14.94 -10.98 -16.42
CA HIS A 236 14.02 -10.85 -17.54
C HIS A 236 12.54 -11.09 -17.16
N HIS A 237 12.23 -11.25 -15.87
CA HIS A 237 10.85 -11.41 -15.42
C HIS A 237 10.07 -10.09 -15.65
N SER A 238 9.00 -10.16 -16.44
CA SER A 238 8.27 -9.00 -16.97
C SER A 238 7.76 -8.03 -15.88
N LEU A 239 7.39 -8.57 -14.72
CA LEU A 239 6.84 -7.78 -13.60
C LEU A 239 7.90 -7.31 -12.59
N ARG A 240 9.16 -7.78 -12.70
CA ARG A 240 10.20 -7.52 -11.69
C ARG A 240 10.63 -6.05 -11.68
N SER A 241 11.01 -5.52 -12.83
CA SER A 241 11.47 -4.13 -12.96
C SER A 241 10.39 -3.12 -12.57
N ALA A 242 9.17 -3.33 -13.06
CA ALA A 242 8.02 -2.48 -12.73
C ALA A 242 7.70 -2.45 -11.23
N SER A 243 7.87 -3.59 -10.54
CA SER A 243 7.61 -3.68 -9.10
C SER A 243 8.73 -3.06 -8.28
N LEU A 244 10.00 -3.27 -8.66
CA LEU A 244 11.15 -2.68 -7.98
C LEU A 244 11.15 -1.15 -8.07
N GLU A 245 10.80 -0.59 -9.23
CA GLU A 245 10.68 0.86 -9.45
C GLU A 245 9.71 1.51 -8.44
N LEU A 246 8.56 0.88 -8.19
CA LEU A 246 7.53 1.41 -7.29
C LEU A 246 7.84 1.17 -5.81
N LEU A 247 8.51 0.07 -5.48
CA LEU A 247 8.96 -0.21 -4.12
C LEU A 247 10.06 0.76 -3.68
N TYR A 248 10.97 1.14 -4.59
CA TYR A 248 12.04 2.08 -4.28
C TYR A 248 11.53 3.49 -3.97
N ASN A 249 10.43 3.89 -4.60
CA ASN A 249 9.80 5.20 -4.38
C ASN A 249 8.92 5.25 -3.12
N LEU A 250 8.80 4.15 -2.38
CA LEU A 250 8.07 4.10 -1.11
C LEU A 250 8.85 4.83 -0.01
N PRO A 251 8.30 5.85 0.66
CA PRO A 251 8.99 6.54 1.73
C PRO A 251 9.30 5.60 2.88
N SER A 252 10.56 5.61 3.27
CA SER A 252 11.10 4.91 4.44
C SER A 252 10.41 5.28 5.77
N HIS A 253 9.55 6.31 5.81
CA HIS A 253 8.76 6.70 6.98
C HIS A 253 7.46 5.90 7.18
N LEU A 254 6.99 5.12 6.20
CA LEU A 254 5.88 4.16 6.41
C LEU A 254 6.32 2.95 7.26
N GLU A 255 7.63 2.86 7.55
CA GLU A 255 8.32 1.74 8.17
C GLU A 255 8.92 2.17 9.51
N ALA A 256 8.08 2.52 10.48
CA ALA A 256 8.55 2.72 11.85
C ALA A 256 8.90 1.36 12.50
N LEU A 257 9.93 0.64 12.01
CA LEU A 257 10.52 -0.54 12.62
C LEU A 257 12.05 -0.64 12.32
N PRO A 258 12.85 -1.25 13.22
CA PRO A 258 14.31 -1.24 13.21
C PRO A 258 15.02 -2.05 12.10
N GLU A 259 14.30 -2.68 11.16
CA GLU A 259 14.85 -3.45 10.02
C GLU A 259 15.09 -2.59 8.76
N LYS A 260 15.01 -1.26 8.92
CA LYS A 260 15.10 -0.24 7.86
C LYS A 260 16.38 -0.29 7.01
N ASP A 261 17.52 -0.59 7.63
CA ASP A 261 18.83 -0.46 6.97
C ASP A 261 19.04 -1.53 5.89
N ASP A 262 18.49 -2.73 6.11
CA ASP A 262 18.70 -3.87 5.22
C ASP A 262 17.80 -3.81 3.96
N GLU A 263 16.56 -3.33 4.07
CA GLU A 263 15.63 -3.21 2.91
C GLU A 263 16.05 -2.10 1.94
N GLU A 264 16.38 -0.91 2.46
CA GLU A 264 16.74 0.26 1.64
C GLU A 264 18.07 0.03 0.91
N HIS A 265 19.06 -0.57 1.60
CA HIS A 265 20.35 -0.91 1.00
C HIS A 265 20.21 -1.95 -0.12
N LEU A 266 19.41 -3.00 0.10
CA LEU A 266 19.14 -4.04 -0.90
C LEU A 266 18.50 -3.46 -2.17
N LEU A 267 17.55 -2.52 -2.02
CA LEU A 267 16.89 -1.89 -3.16
C LEU A 267 17.83 -0.94 -3.92
N MET A 268 18.69 -0.19 -3.22
CA MET A 268 19.68 0.71 -3.84
C MET A 268 20.73 -0.04 -4.67
N GLU A 269 21.27 -1.17 -4.17
CA GLU A 269 22.25 -1.98 -4.91
C GLU A 269 21.71 -2.55 -6.23
N LEU A 270 20.40 -2.67 -6.36
CA LEU A 270 19.75 -3.33 -7.51
C LEU A 270 19.31 -2.35 -8.61
N LEU A 271 19.26 -1.05 -8.31
CA LEU A 271 18.87 0.01 -9.24
C LEU A 271 20.05 0.82 -9.79
N SER A 272 21.26 0.64 -9.23
CA SER A 272 22.53 1.20 -9.73
C SER A 272 23.13 0.37 -10.86
#